data_AF-A0A822FBF2-F1
#
_entry.id   AF-A0A822FBF2-F1
#
_cell.length_a   1.000
_cell.length_b   1.000
_cell.length_c   1.000
_cell.angle_alpha   90.00
_cell.angle_beta   90.00
_cell.angle_gamma   90.00
#
_symmetry.space_group_name_H-M   'P 1'
#
loop_
_entity.id
_entity.type
_entity.pdbx_description
1 polymer ?
#
loop_
_entity_poly.entity_id
_entity_poly.type
_entity_poly.pdbx_seq_one_letter_code
_entity_poly.pdbx_strand_id
1 'polypeptide(L)'
;TGEKSFAGTDSNIQVIIRGSTGQTRQLALTSRGADLFEQNQLDTFAIVGRDIGDLLEINVESDKSQLAADWDLKEMVMWKIRPNNDDDKQLQVYFPFNAWLGQAVSKLNAKRETYPSTDHHQKGPICYHISVKTGKDFGAGTNANVFIIIYGKTGRTVKHQLDNSLKDDFERNTTSEFT
;
A
#
# COMPACT_ATOMS: atom_id res chain seq x y z
N THR A 1 -0.48 -8.87 1.41
CA THR A 1 0.52 -9.91 1.72
C THR A 1 1.60 -9.98 0.64
N GLY A 2 2.79 -10.48 0.97
CA GLY A 2 3.88 -10.71 0.01
C GLY A 2 3.60 -11.81 -1.01
N GLU A 3 4.53 -11.98 -1.94
CA GLU A 3 4.41 -12.91 -3.08
C GLU A 3 5.22 -14.20 -2.91
N LYS A 4 6.01 -14.32 -1.83
CA LYS A 4 6.80 -15.52 -1.54
C LYS A 4 5.90 -16.73 -1.30
N SER A 5 6.39 -17.93 -1.59
CA SER A 5 5.68 -19.16 -1.27
C SER A 5 5.35 -19.22 0.23
N PHE A 6 4.10 -19.58 0.56
CA PHE A 6 3.59 -19.61 1.94
C PHE A 6 3.60 -18.24 2.63
N ALA A 7 3.50 -17.15 1.87
CA ALA A 7 3.48 -15.80 2.43
C ALA A 7 2.23 -15.48 3.26
N GLY A 8 1.14 -16.23 3.13
CA GLY A 8 -0.12 -16.01 3.84
C GLY A 8 -0.14 -16.57 5.26
N THR A 9 -1.18 -16.23 6.03
CA THR A 9 -1.32 -16.72 7.41
C THR A 9 -2.77 -16.86 7.86
N ASP A 10 -3.02 -17.89 8.66
CA ASP A 10 -4.30 -18.10 9.36
C ASP A 10 -4.31 -17.51 10.79
N SER A 11 -3.24 -16.82 11.20
CA SER A 11 -3.15 -16.22 12.53
C SER A 11 -4.05 -15.00 12.66
N ASN A 12 -4.54 -14.72 13.87
CA ASN A 12 -5.25 -13.47 14.09
C ASN A 12 -4.25 -12.32 14.17
N ILE A 13 -4.46 -11.32 13.30
CA ILE A 13 -3.60 -10.15 13.21
C ILE A 13 -4.23 -8.97 13.95
N GLN A 14 -3.41 -8.32 14.77
CA GLN A 14 -3.79 -7.13 15.53
C GLN A 14 -2.79 -6.00 15.28
N VAL A 15 -3.29 -4.76 15.29
CA VAL A 15 -2.45 -3.58 15.09
C VAL A 15 -2.64 -2.53 16.19
N ILE A 16 -1.57 -1.81 16.47
CA ILE A 16 -1.61 -0.55 17.25
C ILE A 16 -1.00 0.53 16.37
N ILE A 17 -1.74 1.63 16.18
CA ILE A 17 -1.32 2.74 15.36
C ILE A 17 -0.94 3.89 16.27
N ARG A 18 0.28 4.41 16.13
CA ARG A 18 0.74 5.59 16.85
C ARG A 18 0.75 6.79 15.92
N GLY A 19 0.21 7.90 16.43
CA GLY A 19 0.25 9.18 15.77
C GLY A 19 0.82 10.28 16.67
N SER A 20 0.84 11.51 16.16
CA SER A 20 1.49 12.64 16.84
C SER A 20 0.82 13.08 18.15
N THR A 21 -0.45 12.76 18.36
CA THR A 21 -1.21 13.16 19.57
C THR A 21 -1.67 11.98 20.42
N GLY A 22 -1.35 10.74 20.03
CA GLY A 22 -1.72 9.55 20.79
C GLY A 22 -1.54 8.26 20.00
N GLN A 23 -2.16 7.19 20.50
CA GLN A 23 -2.20 5.89 19.83
C GLN A 23 -3.59 5.27 19.92
N THR A 24 -3.91 4.35 19.02
CA THR A 24 -5.14 3.56 19.10
C THR A 24 -5.06 2.55 20.25
N ARG A 25 -6.22 1.98 20.59
CA ARG A 25 -6.25 0.66 21.23
C ARG A 25 -5.70 -0.40 20.27
N GLN A 26 -5.56 -1.63 20.77
CA GLN A 26 -5.32 -2.78 19.91
C GLN A 26 -6.54 -3.03 19.03
N LEU A 27 -6.31 -3.15 17.72
CA LEU A 27 -7.34 -3.28 16.69
C LEU A 27 -7.14 -4.61 15.98
N ALA A 28 -8.14 -5.48 16.04
CA ALA A 28 -8.13 -6.72 15.28
C ALA A 28 -8.47 -6.44 13.82
N LEU A 29 -7.64 -6.94 12.90
CA LEU A 29 -7.90 -6.86 11.46
C LEU A 29 -8.74 -8.07 11.08
N THR A 30 -10.05 -7.88 10.97
CA THR A 30 -11.01 -8.97 10.74
C THR A 30 -12.09 -8.54 9.75
N SER A 31 -12.61 -9.51 9.01
CA SER A 31 -13.75 -9.35 8.11
C SER A 31 -14.55 -10.65 8.15
N ARG A 32 -15.88 -10.55 8.34
CA ARG A 32 -16.72 -11.74 8.55
C ARG A 32 -16.77 -12.59 7.28
N GLY A 33 -16.41 -13.86 7.41
CA GLY A 33 -16.50 -14.84 6.32
C GLY A 33 -15.47 -14.64 5.20
N ALA A 34 -14.45 -13.80 5.43
CA ALA A 34 -13.35 -13.62 4.51
C ALA A 34 -12.17 -14.49 4.93
N ASP A 35 -11.50 -15.05 3.93
CA ASP A 35 -10.18 -15.63 4.07
C ASP A 35 -9.16 -14.50 3.89
N LEU A 36 -8.46 -14.13 4.95
CA LEU A 36 -7.67 -12.89 5.02
C LEU A 36 -6.19 -13.22 4.98
N PHE A 37 -5.40 -12.27 4.47
CA PHE A 37 -3.95 -12.33 4.49
C PHE A 37 -3.33 -13.41 3.61
N GLU A 38 -4.05 -13.96 2.64
CA GLU A 38 -3.54 -14.95 1.68
C GLU A 38 -2.37 -14.44 0.85
N GLN A 39 -1.57 -15.37 0.31
CA GLN A 39 -0.42 -15.04 -0.55
C GLN A 39 -0.87 -14.14 -1.71
N ASN A 40 -0.15 -13.03 -1.92
CA ASN A 40 -0.44 -12.04 -2.95
C ASN A 40 -1.83 -11.36 -2.85
N GLN A 41 -2.50 -11.45 -1.70
CA GLN A 41 -3.79 -10.79 -1.46
C GLN A 41 -3.62 -9.36 -0.93
N LEU A 42 -4.56 -8.49 -1.28
CA LEU A 42 -4.74 -7.17 -0.71
C LEU A 42 -6.01 -7.14 0.16
N ASP A 43 -5.83 -6.94 1.46
CA ASP A 43 -6.92 -6.83 2.43
C ASP A 43 -7.12 -5.37 2.86
N THR A 44 -8.37 -4.91 2.91
CA THR A 44 -8.72 -3.54 3.29
C THR A 44 -9.67 -3.54 4.49
N PHE A 45 -9.37 -2.71 5.48
CA PHE A 45 -10.14 -2.61 6.72
C PHE A 45 -10.54 -1.17 7.00
N ALA A 46 -11.80 -0.96 7.38
CA ALA A 46 -12.26 0.31 7.91
C ALA A 46 -12.09 0.34 9.43
N ILE A 47 -11.32 1.30 9.92
CA ILE A 47 -11.05 1.47 11.36
C ILE A 47 -11.70 2.78 11.81
N VAL A 48 -12.59 2.68 12.80
CA VAL A 48 -13.23 3.85 13.44
C VAL A 48 -12.61 4.04 14.82
N GLY A 49 -12.12 5.25 15.08
CA GLY A 49 -11.45 5.58 16.34
C GLY A 49 -11.33 7.07 16.58
N ARG A 50 -10.70 7.42 17.72
CA ARG A 50 -10.33 8.79 18.04
C ARG A 50 -9.25 9.27 17.06
N ASP A 51 -9.26 10.56 16.75
CA ASP A 51 -8.14 11.20 16.05
C ASP A 51 -6.84 11.12 16.89
N ILE A 52 -5.82 10.48 16.33
CA ILE A 52 -4.48 10.31 16.93
C ILE A 52 -3.43 11.27 16.32
N GLY A 53 -3.86 12.25 15.53
CA GLY A 53 -2.98 13.21 14.87
C GLY A 53 -2.40 12.65 13.57
N ASP A 54 -1.17 13.03 13.24
CA ASP A 54 -0.46 12.54 12.07
C ASP A 54 -0.05 11.09 12.28
N LEU A 55 -0.21 10.24 11.27
CA LEU A 55 0.17 8.83 11.36
C LEU A 55 1.70 8.71 11.34
N LEU A 56 2.29 8.02 12.32
CA LEU A 56 3.75 7.96 12.52
C LEU A 56 4.31 6.56 12.54
N GLU A 57 3.62 5.61 13.17
CA GLU A 57 4.10 4.23 13.34
C GLU A 57 2.90 3.28 13.37
N ILE A 58 3.10 2.07 12.86
CA ILE A 58 2.18 0.96 13.03
C ILE A 58 2.92 -0.25 13.56
N ASN A 59 2.37 -0.82 14.62
CA ASN A 59 2.82 -2.07 15.20
C ASN A 59 1.85 -3.16 14.76
N VAL A 60 2.38 -4.25 14.25
CA VAL A 60 1.61 -5.41 13.78
C VAL A 60 2.00 -6.61 14.62
N GLU A 61 1.01 -7.30 15.15
CA GLU A 61 1.17 -8.43 16.04
C GLU A 61 0.33 -9.62 15.58
N SER A 62 0.95 -10.80 15.57
CA SER A 62 0.28 -12.08 15.32
C SER A 62 0.06 -12.79 16.66
N ASP A 63 -1.11 -13.39 16.82
CA ASP A 63 -1.48 -14.16 18.02
C ASP A 63 -0.85 -15.56 18.09
N LYS A 64 -0.15 -15.99 17.02
CA LYS A 64 0.56 -17.28 16.92
C LYS A 64 -0.36 -18.51 17.06
N SER A 65 -1.65 -18.35 16.85
CA SER A 65 -2.62 -19.37 17.26
C SER A 65 -2.62 -20.63 16.41
N GLN A 66 -2.04 -20.62 15.20
CA GLN A 66 -2.23 -21.68 14.19
C GLN A 66 -0.94 -22.23 13.56
N LEU A 67 -1.03 -23.42 12.93
CA LEU A 67 -0.02 -23.94 12.01
C LEU A 67 0.06 -22.99 10.79
N ALA A 68 1.26 -22.73 10.25
CA ALA A 68 1.50 -21.65 9.26
C ALA A 68 1.25 -20.22 9.80
N ALA A 69 1.78 -19.93 11.00
CA ALA A 69 1.70 -18.61 11.63
C ALA A 69 2.61 -17.53 11.02
N ASP A 70 3.47 -17.92 10.08
CA ASP A 70 4.45 -17.03 9.48
C ASP A 70 3.79 -16.30 8.30
N TRP A 71 3.87 -14.98 8.31
CA TRP A 71 3.26 -14.07 7.35
C TRP A 71 4.32 -13.18 6.73
N ASP A 72 4.52 -13.25 5.41
CA ASP A 72 5.40 -12.33 4.70
C ASP A 72 4.66 -11.00 4.50
N LEU A 73 4.75 -10.13 5.51
CA LEU A 73 4.16 -8.81 5.46
C LEU A 73 5.06 -7.88 4.63
N LYS A 74 4.56 -7.51 3.45
CA LYS A 74 5.26 -6.60 2.53
C LYS A 74 5.13 -5.15 2.98
N GLU A 75 3.90 -4.65 3.08
CA GLU A 75 3.61 -3.26 3.40
C GLU A 75 2.18 -3.10 3.92
N MET A 76 1.93 -2.00 4.63
CA MET A 76 0.60 -1.51 4.94
C MET A 76 0.48 -0.05 4.48
N VAL A 77 -0.68 0.30 3.92
CA VAL A 77 -1.02 1.67 3.52
C VAL A 77 -2.23 2.12 4.32
N MET A 78 -2.19 3.33 4.85
CA MET A 78 -3.28 3.88 5.66
C MET A 78 -3.78 5.20 5.09
N TRP A 79 -5.10 5.33 5.00
CA TRP A 79 -5.82 6.52 4.58
C TRP A 79 -6.46 7.21 5.77
N LYS A 80 -6.04 8.44 6.09
CA LYS A 80 -6.76 9.28 7.06
C LYS A 80 -7.84 10.08 6.35
N ILE A 81 -9.11 9.76 6.61
CA ILE A 81 -10.28 10.49 6.12
C ILE A 81 -10.50 11.71 7.02
N ARG A 82 -10.55 12.92 6.45
CA ARG A 82 -10.86 14.15 7.19
C ARG A 82 -12.34 14.50 7.02
N PRO A 83 -13.12 14.69 8.09
CA PRO A 83 -14.57 14.87 7.99
C PRO A 83 -15.06 16.13 7.24
N ASN A 84 -14.25 17.19 7.14
CA ASN A 84 -14.76 18.54 6.86
C ASN A 84 -14.18 19.25 5.61
N ASN A 85 -13.56 18.54 4.67
CA ASN A 85 -13.11 19.18 3.43
C ASN A 85 -13.83 18.56 2.24
N ASP A 86 -14.52 19.41 1.47
CA ASP A 86 -14.94 19.14 0.09
C ASP A 86 -13.79 18.44 -0.67
N ASP A 87 -14.15 17.33 -1.31
CA ASP A 87 -13.38 16.46 -2.21
C ASP A 87 -12.13 15.76 -1.64
N ASP A 88 -12.28 14.45 -1.41
CA ASP A 88 -11.30 13.37 -1.68
C ASP A 88 -9.86 13.46 -1.15
N LYS A 89 -9.56 14.35 -0.20
CA LYS A 89 -8.22 14.44 0.39
C LYS A 89 -8.02 13.39 1.48
N GLN A 90 -7.68 12.18 1.07
CA GLN A 90 -7.16 11.13 1.92
C GLN A 90 -5.66 11.31 2.12
N LEU A 91 -5.19 11.46 3.36
CA LEU A 91 -3.75 11.38 3.63
C LEU A 91 -3.35 9.90 3.55
N GLN A 92 -2.54 9.54 2.55
CA GLN A 92 -1.97 8.20 2.40
C GLN A 92 -0.62 8.14 3.09
N VAL A 93 -0.44 7.14 3.95
CA VAL A 93 0.82 6.91 4.66
C VAL A 93 1.25 5.46 4.45
N TYR A 94 2.51 5.30 4.04
CA TYR A 94 3.13 4.02 3.71
C TYR A 94 4.00 3.52 4.86
N PHE A 95 3.85 2.23 5.16
CA PHE A 95 4.57 1.51 6.20
C PHE A 95 5.19 0.24 5.61
N PRO A 96 6.44 0.29 5.14
CA PRO A 96 7.12 -0.88 4.59
C PRO A 96 7.53 -1.83 5.72
N PHE A 97 7.31 -3.12 5.52
CA PHE A 97 7.71 -4.18 6.43
C PHE A 97 8.74 -5.08 5.78
N ASN A 98 8.42 -5.63 4.59
CA ASN A 98 9.24 -6.55 3.81
C ASN A 98 9.89 -7.65 4.67
N ALA A 99 9.13 -8.18 5.63
CA ALA A 99 9.64 -9.10 6.65
C ALA A 99 8.58 -10.14 7.04
N TRP A 100 9.07 -11.30 7.47
CA TRP A 100 8.24 -12.36 8.01
C TRP A 100 7.84 -12.05 9.46
N LEU A 101 6.54 -11.98 9.72
CA LEU A 101 5.93 -11.97 11.04
C LEU A 101 5.53 -13.39 11.38
N GLY A 102 6.08 -14.00 12.43
CA GLY A 102 5.91 -15.42 12.69
C GLY A 102 6.18 -15.82 14.13
N GLN A 103 6.49 -17.10 14.34
CA GLN A 103 6.76 -17.61 15.70
C GLN A 103 7.97 -16.93 16.35
N ALA A 104 9.05 -16.74 15.59
CA ALA A 104 10.29 -16.12 16.05
C ALA A 104 10.16 -14.58 16.17
N VAL A 105 9.37 -13.96 15.30
CA VAL A 105 9.16 -12.50 15.27
C VAL A 105 7.67 -12.23 15.21
N SER A 106 7.03 -12.15 16.37
CA SER A 106 5.57 -12.01 16.43
C SER A 106 5.07 -10.58 16.48
N LYS A 107 6.00 -9.63 16.42
CA LYS A 107 5.73 -8.21 16.37
C LYS A 107 6.67 -7.58 15.35
N LEU A 108 6.11 -6.86 14.41
CA LEU A 108 6.85 -5.98 13.53
C LEU A 108 6.37 -4.55 13.78
N ASN A 109 7.28 -3.59 13.69
CA ASN A 109 6.95 -2.18 13.77
C ASN A 109 7.50 -1.49 12.53
N ALA A 110 6.67 -0.69 11.87
CA ALA A 110 7.09 0.13 10.75
C ALA A 110 6.82 1.59 11.09
N LYS A 111 7.82 2.43 10.87
CA LYS A 111 7.65 3.88 10.92
C LYS A 111 7.19 4.37 9.56
N ARG A 112 6.40 5.44 9.58
CA ARG A 112 5.99 6.16 8.39
C ARG A 112 7.22 6.51 7.57
N GLU A 113 7.19 6.18 6.29
CA GLU A 113 8.10 6.82 5.35
C GLU A 113 7.74 8.30 5.24
N THR A 114 8.66 9.16 5.65
CA THR A 114 8.54 10.60 5.42
C THR A 114 9.19 10.90 4.08
N TYR A 115 8.36 11.13 3.06
CA TYR A 115 8.82 11.83 1.88
C TYR A 115 9.03 13.29 2.31
N PRO A 116 10.22 13.89 2.13
CA PRO A 116 10.42 15.28 2.46
C PRO A 116 9.49 16.12 1.60
N SER A 117 8.39 16.60 2.21
CA SER A 117 7.61 17.70 1.66
C SER A 117 8.48 18.93 1.79
N THR A 118 9.10 19.37 0.69
CA THR A 118 9.69 20.70 0.66
C THR A 118 8.56 21.70 0.79
N ASP A 119 8.60 22.45 1.88
CA ASP A 119 7.69 23.51 2.25
C ASP A 119 7.53 24.57 1.13
N HIS A 120 6.40 25.27 1.21
CA HIS A 120 5.96 26.45 0.47
C HIS A 120 5.03 26.23 -0.75
N HIS A 121 3.72 26.33 -0.46
CA HIS A 121 2.68 26.84 -1.36
C HIS A 121 2.39 26.08 -2.67
N GLN A 122 1.91 24.83 -2.60
CA GLN A 122 0.96 24.23 -3.57
C GLN A 122 0.40 22.92 -2.98
N LYS A 123 -0.88 22.85 -2.61
CA LYS A 123 -2.07 22.57 -3.44
C LYS A 123 -2.11 21.13 -3.98
N GLY A 124 -2.74 20.25 -3.21
CA GLY A 124 -3.31 18.99 -3.70
C GLY A 124 -2.30 17.91 -4.11
N PRO A 125 -2.79 16.68 -4.39
CA PRO A 125 -1.97 15.66 -5.03
C PRO A 125 -1.49 16.15 -6.40
N ILE A 126 -0.23 15.88 -6.72
CA ILE A 126 0.33 16.12 -8.05
C ILE A 126 -0.08 14.95 -8.94
N CYS A 127 -0.97 15.18 -9.91
CA CYS A 127 -1.32 14.18 -10.93
C CYS A 127 -0.28 14.20 -12.04
N TYR A 128 0.21 13.02 -12.42
CA TYR A 128 1.12 12.84 -13.54
C TYR A 128 0.34 12.22 -14.70
N HIS A 129 0.39 12.84 -15.87
CA HIS A 129 -0.09 12.23 -17.10
C HIS A 129 1.06 11.46 -17.76
N ILE A 130 0.87 10.17 -17.98
CA ILE A 130 1.90 9.27 -18.50
C ILE A 130 1.46 8.78 -19.87
N SER A 131 2.22 9.16 -20.90
CA SER A 131 2.04 8.71 -22.27
C SER A 131 3.12 7.70 -22.62
N VAL A 132 2.73 6.49 -23.02
CA VAL A 132 3.63 5.42 -23.44
C VAL A 132 3.40 5.12 -24.92
N LYS A 133 4.43 5.36 -25.74
CA LYS A 133 4.43 4.99 -27.17
C LYS A 133 5.11 3.65 -27.37
N THR A 134 4.37 2.65 -27.82
CA THR A 134 4.94 1.35 -28.19
C THR A 134 5.52 1.41 -29.60
N GLY A 135 6.69 0.79 -29.78
CA GLY A 135 7.40 0.73 -31.06
C GLY A 135 6.58 0.09 -32.18
N LYS A 136 6.99 0.34 -33.43
CA LYS A 136 6.32 -0.17 -34.64
C LYS A 136 6.92 -1.47 -35.18
N ASP A 137 8.01 -1.95 -34.59
CA ASP A 137 8.69 -3.15 -35.06
C ASP A 137 7.87 -4.41 -34.72
N PHE A 138 8.16 -5.50 -35.43
CA PHE A 138 7.49 -6.77 -35.18
C PHE A 138 7.78 -7.25 -33.74
N GLY A 139 6.73 -7.58 -32.99
CA GLY A 139 6.86 -8.03 -31.59
C GLY A 139 7.09 -6.92 -30.56
N ALA A 140 6.91 -5.64 -30.92
CA ALA A 140 7.12 -4.53 -29.99
C ALA A 140 6.03 -4.38 -28.90
N GLY A 141 4.85 -4.99 -29.08
CA GLY A 141 3.77 -4.97 -28.08
C GLY A 141 3.96 -5.98 -26.95
N THR A 142 3.23 -5.81 -25.85
CA THR A 142 3.29 -6.72 -24.70
C THR A 142 1.95 -6.83 -23.99
N ASN A 143 1.66 -8.02 -23.46
CA ASN A 143 0.54 -8.30 -22.56
C ASN A 143 0.99 -8.46 -21.10
N ALA A 144 2.25 -8.08 -20.79
CA ALA A 144 2.77 -8.14 -19.45
C ALA A 144 2.23 -6.97 -18.60
N ASN A 145 2.17 -7.16 -17.28
CA ASN A 145 1.89 -6.07 -16.36
C ASN A 145 3.06 -5.07 -16.37
N VAL A 146 2.80 -3.85 -16.83
CA VAL A 146 3.80 -2.77 -16.88
C VAL A 146 3.67 -1.90 -15.64
N PHE A 147 4.80 -1.50 -15.06
CA PHE A 147 4.82 -0.68 -13.85
C PHE A 147 5.79 0.49 -13.99
N ILE A 148 5.50 1.58 -13.29
CA ILE A 148 6.35 2.77 -13.24
C ILE A 148 6.67 3.17 -11.80
N ILE A 149 7.86 3.74 -11.61
CA ILE A 149 8.27 4.49 -10.42
C ILE A 149 8.88 5.79 -10.93
N ILE A 150 8.33 6.93 -10.53
CA ILE A 150 8.82 8.26 -10.93
C ILE A 150 9.86 8.71 -9.91
N TYR A 151 11.05 9.09 -10.37
CA TYR A 151 12.12 9.63 -9.54
C TYR A 151 12.23 11.15 -9.75
N GLY A 152 12.23 11.89 -8.66
CA GLY A 152 12.46 13.33 -8.63
C GLY A 152 13.62 13.70 -7.73
N LYS A 153 14.01 14.98 -7.74
CA LYS A 153 15.10 15.50 -6.90
C LYS A 153 14.89 15.26 -5.39
N THR A 154 13.65 15.07 -4.98
CA THR A 154 13.24 14.96 -3.57
C THR A 154 12.77 13.55 -3.17
N GLY A 155 12.84 12.57 -4.07
CA GLY A 155 12.42 11.19 -3.76
C GLY A 155 11.87 10.44 -4.97
N ARG A 156 11.06 9.42 -4.72
CA ARG A 156 10.39 8.63 -5.76
C ARG A 156 8.94 8.30 -5.38
N THR A 157 8.10 8.03 -6.36
CA THR A 157 6.74 7.49 -6.13
C THR A 157 6.78 6.02 -5.70
N VAL A 158 5.63 5.47 -5.33
CA VAL A 158 5.46 4.02 -5.21
C VAL A 158 5.42 3.36 -6.60
N LYS A 159 5.43 2.03 -6.63
CA LYS A 159 5.27 1.26 -7.87
C LYS A 159 3.81 1.34 -8.30
N HIS A 160 3.55 2.00 -9.43
CA HIS A 160 2.21 2.10 -10.01
C HIS A 160 2.11 1.16 -11.21
N GLN A 161 1.06 0.35 -11.26
CA GLN A 161 0.74 -0.38 -12.48
C GLN A 161 0.13 0.59 -13.50
N LEU A 162 0.60 0.49 -14.74
CA LEU A 162 0.02 1.21 -15.86
C LEU A 162 -0.98 0.27 -16.53
N ASP A 163 -2.26 0.51 -16.27
CA ASP A 163 -3.35 -0.33 -16.77
C ASP A 163 -4.63 0.50 -16.95
N ASN A 164 -5.17 0.50 -18.16
CA ASN A 164 -6.54 0.87 -18.46
C ASN A 164 -7.36 -0.40 -18.56
N SER A 165 -8.11 -0.73 -17.51
CA SER A 165 -8.92 -1.96 -17.39
C SER A 165 -9.93 -2.21 -18.52
N LEU A 166 -10.19 -1.23 -19.38
CA LEU A 166 -11.10 -1.31 -20.52
C LEU A 166 -10.38 -1.35 -21.88
N LYS A 167 -9.05 -1.35 -21.92
CA LYS A 167 -8.24 -1.29 -23.14
C LYS A 167 -7.12 -2.30 -23.09
N ASP A 168 -6.75 -2.79 -24.28
CA ASP A 168 -5.51 -3.52 -24.45
C ASP A 168 -4.38 -2.50 -24.60
N ASP A 169 -3.57 -2.38 -23.55
CA ASP A 169 -2.50 -1.39 -23.47
C ASP A 169 -1.20 -1.90 -24.10
N PHE A 170 -0.29 -0.97 -24.41
CA PHE A 170 1.04 -1.29 -24.93
C PHE A 170 1.04 -2.01 -26.28
N GLU A 171 -0.04 -1.90 -27.05
CA GLU A 171 -0.13 -2.47 -28.39
C GLU A 171 0.84 -1.86 -29.40
N ARG A 172 1.28 -2.67 -30.37
CA ARG A 172 2.26 -2.22 -31.38
C ARG A 172 1.78 -0.95 -32.10
N ASN A 173 2.66 0.04 -32.21
CA ASN A 173 2.42 1.33 -32.87
C ASN A 173 1.29 2.17 -32.22
N THR A 174 0.83 1.84 -31.02
CA THR A 174 -0.19 2.62 -30.30
C THR A 174 0.44 3.56 -29.27
N THR A 175 -0.38 4.44 -28.71
CA THR A 175 -0.03 5.27 -27.55
C THR A 175 -1.05 4.94 -26.46
N SER A 176 -0.58 4.49 -25.30
CA SER A 176 -1.39 4.33 -24.09
C SER A 176 -1.20 5.52 -23.16
N GLU A 177 -2.30 6.02 -22.58
CA GLU A 177 -2.32 7.18 -21.70
C GLU A 177 -2.85 6.79 -20.32
N PHE A 178 -2.17 7.24 -19.26
CA PHE A 178 -2.47 6.92 -17.86
C PHE A 178 -2.47 8.20 -17.02
N THR A 179 -3.28 8.25 -15.95
CA THR A 179 -3.39 9.39 -15.02
C THR A 179 -3.60 8.90 -13.59
#